data_AF-A0A973PUI3-F1
#
_entry.id   AF-A0A973PUI3-F1
#
_cell.length_a   1.000
_cell.length_b   1.000
_cell.length_c   1.000
_cell.angle_alpha   90.00
_cell.angle_beta   90.00
_cell.angle_gamma   90.00
#
_symmetry.space_group_name_H-M   'P 1'
#
loop_
_entity.id
_entity.type
_entity.pdbx_description
1 polymer ?
#
loop_
_entity_poly.entity_id
_entity_poly.type
_entity_poly.pdbx_seq_one_letter_code
_entity_poly.pdbx_strand_id
1 'polypeptide(L)'
;VLVGRLLAHLTESGGDLRFDAADVTVRDVAGEGPVVAYRDAEGVPHEISCAYVAGCDGHHGVSRASIPEGALTTYTYDPGIGWLTVLADAPPPRYPLMAITDHGYAAHYPRGPRASRFYLQCDPGDTAADWPDERVWAQLRLRLADKDLPGGPIAEKALVEMRSHVVEPMRFGRLFLVGDAAHIITPMGGKGMNLAIADADVLARALRSAVREGDEEPLAAYSATCLERVWNHQEFSRWMTEMTHDAGDGSQVGPFRRRLARARLDRLFTSAPAARAFGDLMAGG
;
A
#
# COMPACT_ATOMS: atom_id res chain seq x y z
N VAL A 1 -10.81 6.60 11.03
CA VAL A 1 -10.94 6.00 12.38
C VAL A 1 -9.57 5.65 12.97
N LEU A 2 -8.73 4.85 12.31
CA LEU A 2 -7.40 4.49 12.83
C LEU A 2 -6.50 5.72 13.09
N VAL A 3 -6.21 6.52 12.05
CA VAL A 3 -5.32 7.69 12.15
C VAL A 3 -5.76 8.66 13.24
N GLY A 4 -7.04 9.02 13.28
CA GLY A 4 -7.57 9.90 14.33
C GLY A 4 -7.39 9.36 15.75
N ARG A 5 -7.47 8.04 15.96
CA ARG A 5 -7.19 7.41 17.26
C ARG A 5 -5.70 7.44 17.61
N LEU A 6 -4.82 7.22 16.64
CA LEU A 6 -3.37 7.28 16.87
C LEU A 6 -2.92 8.70 17.21
N LEU A 7 -3.46 9.71 16.52
CA LEU A 7 -3.19 11.12 16.83
C LEU A 7 -3.66 11.48 18.24
N ALA A 8 -4.90 11.12 18.59
CA ALA A 8 -5.41 11.36 19.94
C ALA A 8 -4.54 10.71 21.00
N HIS A 9 -4.19 9.43 20.82
CA HIS A 9 -3.33 8.71 21.76
C HIS A 9 -1.93 9.35 21.91
N LEU A 10 -1.32 9.78 20.80
CA LEU A 10 -0.01 10.42 20.83
C LEU A 10 -0.06 11.76 21.58
N THR A 11 -1.07 12.59 21.30
CA THR A 11 -1.25 13.88 21.98
C THR A 11 -1.58 13.70 23.47
N GLU A 12 -2.46 12.76 23.82
CA GLU A 12 -2.80 12.42 25.22
C GLU A 12 -1.58 11.91 26.01
N SER A 13 -0.63 11.27 25.32
CA SER A 13 0.63 10.78 25.89
C SER A 13 1.73 11.85 25.94
N GLY A 14 1.43 13.10 25.55
CA GLY A 14 2.39 14.20 25.56
C GLY A 14 3.36 14.22 24.36
N GLY A 15 3.04 13.53 23.27
CA GLY A 15 3.82 13.58 22.03
C GLY A 15 3.76 14.95 21.35
N ASP A 16 4.89 15.37 20.78
CA ASP A 16 5.01 16.60 20.00
C ASP A 16 4.57 16.33 18.55
N LEU A 17 3.49 16.99 18.12
CA LEU A 17 2.96 16.91 16.76
C LEU A 17 2.97 18.29 16.13
N ARG A 18 3.71 18.44 15.04
CA ARG A 18 3.86 19.68 14.29
C ARG A 18 3.23 19.50 12.91
N PHE A 19 2.05 20.09 12.72
CA PHE A 19 1.36 20.12 11.43
C PHE A 19 1.89 21.28 10.58
N ASP A 20 1.62 21.21 9.27
CA ASP A 20 2.00 22.24 8.30
C ASP A 20 3.51 22.55 8.27
N ALA A 21 4.33 21.56 8.63
CA ALA A 21 5.78 21.62 8.50
C ALA A 21 6.19 21.57 7.02
N ALA A 22 6.57 22.72 6.47
CA ALA A 22 7.00 22.88 5.09
C ALA A 22 8.52 22.74 4.93
N ASP A 23 8.98 22.52 3.70
CA ASP A 23 10.41 22.46 3.34
C ASP A 23 11.25 21.54 4.24
N VAL A 24 10.68 20.39 4.62
CA VAL A 24 11.37 19.44 5.50
C VAL A 24 12.64 18.95 4.81
N THR A 25 13.76 18.99 5.51
CA THR A 25 15.05 18.43 5.07
C THR A 25 15.64 17.56 6.17
N VAL A 26 16.34 16.49 5.77
CA VAL A 26 17.03 15.58 6.67
C VAL A 26 18.50 15.56 6.29
N ARG A 27 19.39 15.86 7.24
CA ARG A 27 20.83 15.96 7.00
C ARG A 27 21.64 15.22 8.06
N ASP A 28 22.92 15.01 7.76
CA ASP A 28 23.91 14.41 8.66
C ASP A 28 23.56 12.98 9.13
N VAL A 29 22.75 12.27 8.36
CA VAL A 29 22.23 10.93 8.68
C VAL A 29 23.29 9.84 8.77
N ALA A 30 24.48 10.05 8.17
CA ALA A 30 25.61 9.12 8.30
C ALA A 30 26.35 9.25 9.63
N GLY A 31 26.18 10.37 10.35
CA GLY A 31 26.85 10.65 11.63
C GLY A 31 26.01 10.29 12.85
N GLU A 32 26.46 10.74 14.01
CA GLU A 32 25.82 10.47 15.31
C GLU A 32 24.69 11.45 15.68
N GLY A 33 24.53 12.54 14.92
CA GLY A 33 23.58 13.61 15.23
C GLY A 33 22.83 14.10 14.00
N PRO A 34 21.93 13.28 13.42
CA PRO A 34 21.07 13.73 12.34
C PRO A 34 20.24 14.95 12.77
N VAL A 35 20.00 15.83 11.80
CA VAL A 35 19.18 17.03 11.99
C VAL A 35 18.01 17.02 11.01
N VAL A 36 16.82 17.32 11.52
CA VAL A 36 15.62 17.59 10.73
C VAL A 36 15.35 19.08 10.79
N ALA A 37 15.31 19.75 9.64
CA ALA A 37 14.95 21.16 9.54
C ALA A 37 13.63 21.31 8.77
N TYR A 38 12.82 22.29 9.14
CA TYR A 38 11.54 22.59 8.49
C TYR A 38 11.14 24.05 8.73
N ARG A 39 10.09 24.52 8.04
CA ARG A 39 9.42 25.80 8.30
C ARG A 39 8.03 25.57 8.86
N ASP A 40 7.64 26.29 9.90
CA ASP A 40 6.27 26.25 10.39
C ASP A 40 5.28 27.00 9.48
N ALA A 41 4.01 27.05 9.88
CA ALA A 41 2.94 27.72 9.12
C ALA A 41 3.20 29.22 8.92
N GLU A 42 3.96 29.84 9.82
CA GLU A 42 4.39 31.24 9.74
C GLU A 42 5.68 31.44 8.92
N GLY A 43 6.27 30.34 8.41
CA GLY A 43 7.50 30.34 7.61
C GLY A 43 8.79 30.42 8.43
N VAL A 44 8.69 30.35 9.76
CA VAL A 44 9.83 30.43 10.68
C VAL A 44 10.63 29.12 10.59
N PRO A 45 11.96 29.19 10.39
CA PRO A 45 12.78 28.00 10.31
C PRO A 45 12.99 27.39 11.71
N HIS A 46 12.92 26.07 11.77
CA HIS A 46 13.18 25.25 12.96
C HIS A 46 14.17 24.14 12.64
N GLU A 47 14.96 23.77 13.63
CA GLU A 47 15.85 22.60 13.56
C GLU A 47 15.65 21.70 14.78
N ILE A 48 15.65 20.39 14.53
CA ILE A 48 15.56 19.35 15.56
C ILE A 48 16.80 18.47 15.42
N SER A 49 17.68 18.52 16.41
CA SER A 49 18.74 17.55 16.58
C SER A 49 18.19 16.30 17.24
N CYS A 50 18.52 15.12 16.72
CA CYS A 50 18.02 13.85 17.20
C CYS A 50 19.08 12.74 17.10
N ALA A 51 18.84 11.61 17.75
CA ALA A 51 19.71 10.44 17.63
C ALA A 51 19.35 9.58 16.40
N TYR A 52 18.08 9.53 16.04
CA TYR A 52 17.56 8.72 14.94
C TYR A 52 16.40 9.42 14.24
N VAL A 53 16.24 9.15 12.94
CA VAL A 53 15.13 9.64 12.11
C VAL A 53 14.36 8.44 11.56
N ALA A 54 13.03 8.46 11.73
CA ALA A 54 12.12 7.53 11.08
C ALA A 54 11.40 8.24 9.93
N GLY A 55 11.73 7.88 8.69
CA GLY A 55 11.08 8.37 7.48
C GLY A 55 9.78 7.64 7.23
N CYS A 56 8.67 8.24 7.67
CA CYS A 56 7.29 7.75 7.48
C CYS A 56 6.51 8.64 6.48
N ASP A 57 7.20 9.27 5.55
CA ASP A 57 6.74 10.36 4.68
C ASP A 57 6.26 9.89 3.29
N GLY A 58 6.06 8.58 3.14
CA GLY A 58 5.45 7.96 1.97
C GLY A 58 6.35 7.96 0.73
N HIS A 59 5.76 7.56 -0.40
CA HIS A 59 6.54 7.33 -1.62
C HIS A 59 7.28 8.58 -2.12
N HIS A 60 6.71 9.76 -1.94
CA HIS A 60 7.29 11.03 -2.40
C HIS A 60 7.95 11.83 -1.27
N GLY A 61 8.18 11.19 -0.12
CA GLY A 61 8.80 11.79 1.05
C GLY A 61 10.27 12.14 0.87
N VAL A 62 10.75 13.12 1.65
CA VAL A 62 12.13 13.61 1.60
C VAL A 62 13.15 12.63 2.18
N SER A 63 12.71 11.74 3.07
CA SER A 63 13.59 10.82 3.81
C SER A 63 14.42 9.97 2.85
N ARG A 64 13.77 9.28 1.91
CA ARG A 64 14.49 8.45 0.92
C ARG A 64 15.38 9.29 0.00
N ALA A 65 14.94 10.49 -0.37
CA ALA A 65 15.72 11.41 -1.20
C ALA A 65 16.94 12.01 -0.48
N SER A 66 16.98 11.95 0.85
CA SER A 66 18.09 12.42 1.68
C SER A 66 19.23 11.39 1.79
N ILE A 67 19.05 10.20 1.24
CA ILE A 67 20.05 9.14 1.22
C ILE A 67 20.95 9.31 -0.01
N PRO A 68 22.29 9.22 0.12
CA PRO A 68 23.20 9.38 -1.01
C PRO A 68 22.91 8.43 -2.18
N GLU A 69 23.12 8.93 -3.39
CA GLU A 69 23.01 8.12 -4.61
C GLU A 69 23.93 6.89 -4.54
N GLY A 70 23.42 5.74 -4.96
CA GLY A 70 24.14 4.47 -4.94
C GLY A 70 24.17 3.76 -3.57
N ALA A 71 23.68 4.38 -2.49
CA ALA A 71 23.56 3.71 -1.19
C ALA A 71 22.36 2.74 -1.12
N LEU A 72 21.40 2.89 -2.03
CA LEU A 72 20.20 2.04 -2.13
C LEU A 72 20.13 1.35 -3.48
N THR A 73 19.69 0.10 -3.47
CA THR A 73 19.23 -0.63 -4.66
C THR A 73 17.71 -0.54 -4.73
N THR A 74 17.18 -0.16 -5.90
CA THR A 74 15.74 -0.02 -6.12
C THR A 74 15.23 -1.12 -7.04
N TYR A 75 14.14 -1.77 -6.64
CA TYR A 75 13.44 -2.78 -7.42
C TYR A 75 12.03 -2.28 -7.74
N THR A 76 11.63 -2.40 -9.00
CA THR A 76 10.30 -1.98 -9.46
C THR A 76 9.64 -3.05 -10.31
N TYR A 77 8.32 -3.10 -10.25
CA TYR A 77 7.52 -3.94 -11.13
C TYR A 77 6.19 -3.24 -11.41
N ASP A 78 5.85 -3.11 -12.69
CA ASP A 78 4.61 -2.55 -13.17
C ASP A 78 3.84 -3.65 -13.93
N PRO A 79 2.67 -4.09 -13.44
CA PRO A 79 1.86 -5.09 -14.12
C PRO A 79 1.08 -4.54 -15.33
N GLY A 80 1.11 -3.23 -15.59
CA GLY A 80 0.36 -2.58 -16.67
C GLY A 80 -1.15 -2.52 -16.40
N ILE A 81 -1.55 -2.38 -15.13
CA ILE A 81 -2.95 -2.45 -14.70
C ILE A 81 -3.33 -1.15 -13.98
N GLY A 82 -4.39 -0.49 -14.47
CA GLY A 82 -5.04 0.63 -13.80
C GLY A 82 -6.28 0.19 -13.04
N TRP A 83 -6.59 0.88 -11.95
CA TRP A 83 -7.84 0.75 -11.21
C TRP A 83 -8.57 2.08 -11.08
N LEU A 84 -9.86 2.09 -11.39
CA LEU A 84 -10.79 3.09 -10.90
C LEU A 84 -11.35 2.63 -9.55
N THR A 85 -11.10 3.42 -8.51
CA THR A 85 -11.70 3.26 -7.19
C THR A 85 -12.93 4.16 -7.08
N VAL A 86 -14.03 3.64 -6.52
CA VAL A 86 -15.30 4.36 -6.43
C VAL A 86 -15.88 4.22 -5.02
N LEU A 87 -16.09 5.33 -4.32
CA LEU A 87 -16.91 5.38 -3.11
C LEU A 87 -18.31 5.84 -3.47
N ALA A 88 -19.33 5.04 -3.15
CA ALA A 88 -20.71 5.40 -3.42
C ALA A 88 -21.62 5.13 -2.23
N ASP A 89 -22.66 5.95 -2.09
CA ASP A 89 -23.81 5.68 -1.21
C ASP A 89 -24.73 4.64 -1.89
N ALA A 90 -24.23 3.41 -1.92
CA ALA A 90 -24.89 2.26 -2.53
C ALA A 90 -24.86 1.08 -1.55
N PRO A 91 -25.94 0.26 -1.48
CA PRO A 91 -26.03 -0.84 -0.54
C PRO A 91 -24.80 -1.76 -0.55
N PRO A 92 -24.22 -2.08 0.62
CA PRO A 92 -23.07 -2.98 0.70
C PRO A 92 -23.47 -4.42 0.33
N PRO A 93 -22.54 -5.24 -0.17
CA PRO A 93 -22.82 -6.63 -0.45
C PRO A 93 -22.82 -7.43 0.86
N ARG A 94 -23.53 -8.56 0.89
CA ARG A 94 -23.56 -9.46 2.06
C ARG A 94 -22.15 -9.97 2.42
N TYR A 95 -21.35 -10.27 1.41
CA TYR A 95 -19.95 -10.67 1.54
C TYR A 95 -19.12 -9.84 0.56
N PRO A 96 -17.85 -9.54 0.87
CA PRO A 96 -16.93 -8.98 -0.12
C PRO A 96 -16.87 -9.83 -1.38
N LEU A 97 -16.90 -9.18 -2.55
CA LEU A 97 -16.91 -9.85 -3.85
C LEU A 97 -15.75 -9.37 -4.71
N MET A 98 -15.10 -10.32 -5.38
CA MET A 98 -14.17 -10.08 -6.48
C MET A 98 -14.68 -10.83 -7.70
N ALA A 99 -14.98 -10.11 -8.77
CA ALA A 99 -15.45 -10.67 -10.03
C ALA A 99 -14.31 -10.69 -11.04
N ILE A 100 -14.05 -11.88 -11.57
CA ILE A 100 -12.98 -12.16 -12.53
C ILE A 100 -13.66 -12.58 -13.83
N THR A 101 -13.89 -11.61 -14.72
CA THR A 101 -14.66 -11.80 -15.96
C THR A 101 -13.85 -11.47 -17.19
N ASP A 102 -14.32 -11.93 -18.35
CA ASP A 102 -13.72 -11.60 -19.65
C ASP A 102 -13.95 -10.11 -20.04
N HIS A 103 -14.68 -9.35 -19.21
CA HIS A 103 -14.83 -7.90 -19.32
C HIS A 103 -13.90 -7.13 -18.36
N GLY A 104 -12.97 -7.82 -17.71
CA GLY A 104 -12.02 -7.27 -16.73
C GLY A 104 -12.44 -7.51 -15.27
N TYR A 105 -11.51 -7.18 -14.37
CA TYR A 105 -11.72 -7.29 -12.93
C TYR A 105 -12.70 -6.22 -12.41
N ALA A 106 -13.53 -6.63 -11.44
CA ALA A 106 -14.29 -5.72 -10.59
C ALA A 106 -14.35 -6.25 -9.16
N ALA A 107 -14.54 -5.37 -8.18
CA ALA A 107 -14.80 -5.78 -6.80
C ALA A 107 -15.79 -4.86 -6.09
N HIS A 108 -16.49 -5.42 -5.11
CA HIS A 108 -17.52 -4.75 -4.31
C HIS A 108 -17.27 -5.07 -2.84
N TYR A 109 -16.95 -4.03 -2.06
CA TYR A 109 -16.64 -4.13 -0.64
C TYR A 109 -17.55 -3.21 0.19
N PRO A 110 -17.95 -3.64 1.41
CA PRO A 110 -18.71 -2.79 2.32
C PRO A 110 -17.86 -1.63 2.85
N ARG A 111 -18.48 -0.46 3.02
CA ARG A 111 -17.94 0.70 3.76
C ARG A 111 -18.97 1.18 4.78
N GLY A 112 -19.08 0.44 5.87
CA GLY A 112 -20.14 0.64 6.83
C GLY A 112 -21.50 0.15 6.30
N PRO A 113 -22.61 0.53 6.94
CA PRO A 113 -23.91 -0.07 6.68
C PRO A 113 -24.62 0.44 5.42
N ARG A 114 -24.18 1.58 4.85
CA ARG A 114 -24.90 2.26 3.75
C ARG A 114 -24.06 2.54 2.52
N ALA A 115 -22.73 2.47 2.62
CA ALA A 115 -21.85 2.80 1.52
C ALA A 115 -21.05 1.58 1.06
N SER A 116 -20.61 1.66 -0.20
CA SER A 116 -19.82 0.64 -0.87
C SER A 116 -18.54 1.25 -1.45
N ARG A 117 -17.45 0.48 -1.41
CA ARG A 117 -16.24 0.76 -2.19
C ARG A 117 -16.20 -0.24 -3.33
N PHE A 118 -16.10 0.27 -4.55
CA PHE A 118 -15.89 -0.53 -5.75
C PHE A 118 -14.50 -0.31 -6.32
N TYR A 119 -14.01 -1.34 -7.00
CA TYR A 119 -12.81 -1.30 -7.81
C TYR A 119 -13.14 -1.81 -9.20
N LEU A 120 -12.68 -1.13 -10.23
CA LEU A 120 -12.83 -1.52 -11.63
C LEU A 120 -11.46 -1.47 -12.28
N GLN A 121 -11.06 -2.56 -12.96
CA GLN A 121 -9.93 -2.50 -13.87
C GLN A 121 -10.19 -1.49 -14.99
N CYS A 122 -9.24 -0.60 -15.23
CA CYS A 122 -9.27 0.38 -16.29
C CYS A 122 -7.92 0.38 -17.02
N ASP A 123 -7.84 1.08 -18.14
CA ASP A 123 -6.58 1.18 -18.86
C ASP A 123 -5.62 2.10 -18.07
N PRO A 124 -4.31 1.79 -18.03
CA PRO A 124 -3.32 2.73 -17.53
C PRO A 124 -3.41 4.06 -18.31
N GLY A 125 -3.37 5.18 -17.59
CA GLY A 125 -3.53 6.51 -18.17
C GLY A 125 -4.97 6.99 -18.39
N ASP A 126 -6.00 6.18 -18.10
CA ASP A 126 -7.38 6.68 -18.04
C ASP A 126 -7.49 7.88 -17.07
N THR A 127 -8.43 8.78 -17.33
CA THR A 127 -8.72 9.93 -16.47
C THR A 127 -10.13 9.85 -15.88
N ALA A 128 -10.42 10.69 -14.89
CA ALA A 128 -11.76 10.75 -14.31
C ALA A 128 -12.85 11.14 -15.33
N ALA A 129 -12.47 11.89 -16.38
CA ALA A 129 -13.37 12.29 -17.46
C ALA A 129 -13.78 11.09 -18.33
N ASP A 130 -12.93 10.09 -18.47
CA ASP A 130 -13.21 8.86 -19.23
C ASP A 130 -14.23 7.96 -18.52
N TRP A 131 -14.46 8.19 -17.23
CA TRP A 131 -15.34 7.39 -16.38
C TRP A 131 -16.51 8.21 -15.81
N PRO A 132 -17.47 8.66 -16.66
CA PRO A 132 -18.71 9.25 -16.17
C PRO A 132 -19.51 8.21 -15.37
N ASP A 133 -20.31 8.66 -14.41
CA ASP A 133 -20.99 7.79 -13.44
C ASP A 133 -21.87 6.73 -14.11
N GLU A 134 -22.52 7.07 -15.23
CA GLU A 134 -23.28 6.11 -16.04
C GLU A 134 -22.43 4.94 -16.54
N ARG A 135 -21.22 5.24 -17.08
CA ARG A 135 -20.27 4.20 -17.52
C ARG A 135 -19.81 3.36 -16.34
N VAL A 136 -19.52 3.99 -15.20
CA VAL A 136 -19.12 3.29 -13.97
C VAL A 136 -20.17 2.25 -13.57
N TRP A 137 -21.43 2.67 -13.44
CA TRP A 137 -22.50 1.76 -13.06
C TRP A 137 -22.77 0.68 -14.11
N ALA A 138 -22.70 1.01 -15.40
CA ALA A 138 -22.84 0.03 -16.48
C ALA A 138 -21.74 -1.04 -16.42
N GLN A 139 -20.48 -0.65 -16.21
CA GLN A 139 -19.35 -1.57 -16.10
C GLN A 139 -19.40 -2.41 -14.81
N LEU A 140 -19.83 -1.82 -13.69
CA LEU A 140 -20.04 -2.58 -12.45
C LEU A 140 -21.11 -3.67 -12.63
N ARG A 141 -22.27 -3.33 -13.21
CA ARG A 141 -23.34 -4.31 -13.49
C ARG A 141 -22.86 -5.44 -14.41
N LEU A 142 -22.13 -5.08 -15.47
CA LEU A 142 -21.57 -6.04 -16.42
C LEU A 142 -20.59 -7.01 -15.74
N ARG A 143 -19.59 -6.47 -15.04
CA ARG A 143 -18.49 -7.28 -14.48
C ARG A 143 -18.88 -8.02 -13.22
N LEU A 144 -19.78 -7.48 -12.40
CA LEU A 144 -20.33 -8.19 -11.23
C LEU A 144 -21.42 -9.20 -11.62
N ALA A 145 -21.80 -9.26 -12.91
CA ALA A 145 -22.89 -10.07 -13.43
C ALA A 145 -24.23 -9.84 -12.70
N ASP A 146 -24.48 -8.59 -12.30
CA ASP A 146 -25.69 -8.16 -11.60
C ASP A 146 -26.28 -6.95 -12.33
N LYS A 147 -27.24 -7.21 -13.22
CA LYS A 147 -27.93 -6.17 -13.99
C LYS A 147 -28.79 -5.25 -13.11
N ASP A 148 -29.21 -5.75 -11.95
CA ASP A 148 -30.12 -5.07 -11.03
C ASP A 148 -29.35 -4.41 -9.87
N LEU A 149 -28.00 -4.40 -9.94
CA LEU A 149 -27.15 -3.77 -8.95
C LEU A 149 -27.62 -2.33 -8.70
N PRO A 150 -28.04 -2.02 -7.45
CA PRO A 150 -28.51 -0.69 -7.10
C PRO A 150 -27.34 0.28 -7.20
N GLY A 151 -27.53 1.33 -7.99
CA GLY A 151 -26.61 2.46 -8.03
C GLY A 151 -26.86 3.42 -6.87
N GLY A 152 -26.02 4.45 -6.78
CA GLY A 152 -26.18 5.54 -5.83
C GLY A 152 -25.25 6.71 -6.17
N PRO A 153 -25.37 7.83 -5.45
CA PRO A 153 -24.44 8.95 -5.61
C PRO A 153 -22.99 8.50 -5.40
N ILE A 154 -22.12 8.82 -6.35
CA ILE A 154 -20.68 8.60 -6.24
C ILE A 154 -20.07 9.79 -5.50
N ALA A 155 -19.51 9.53 -4.33
CA ALA A 155 -18.88 10.54 -3.47
C ALA A 155 -17.41 10.81 -3.86
N GLU A 156 -16.72 9.79 -4.36
CA GLU A 156 -15.29 9.86 -4.68
C GLU A 156 -14.96 8.91 -5.84
N LYS A 157 -14.15 9.40 -6.78
CA LYS A 157 -13.47 8.59 -7.81
C LYS A 157 -11.99 8.91 -7.79
N ALA A 158 -11.16 7.89 -7.79
CA ALA A 158 -9.72 8.05 -7.94
C ALA A 158 -9.18 6.92 -8.81
N LEU A 159 -8.27 7.27 -9.72
CA LEU A 159 -7.53 6.29 -10.50
C LEU A 159 -6.22 5.97 -9.79
N VAL A 160 -5.86 4.70 -9.80
CA VAL A 160 -4.66 4.16 -9.18
C VAL A 160 -3.99 3.26 -10.18
N GLU A 161 -2.77 3.62 -10.57
CA GLU A 161 -1.91 2.73 -11.32
C GLU A 161 -1.25 1.75 -10.36
N MET A 162 -1.35 0.46 -10.68
CA MET A 162 -0.70 -0.57 -9.88
C MET A 162 0.81 -0.47 -10.10
N ARG A 163 1.55 -0.45 -8.99
CA ARG A 163 3.01 -0.54 -9.03
C ARG A 163 3.51 -1.24 -7.79
N SER A 164 4.63 -1.93 -7.95
CA SER A 164 5.47 -2.40 -6.85
C SER A 164 6.79 -1.65 -6.89
N HIS A 165 7.27 -1.28 -5.71
CA HIS A 165 8.55 -0.60 -5.50
C HIS A 165 9.14 -1.11 -4.19
N VAL A 166 10.43 -1.41 -4.13
CA VAL A 166 11.15 -1.77 -2.90
C VAL A 166 12.55 -1.17 -2.97
N VAL A 167 13.05 -0.63 -1.86
CA VAL A 167 14.46 -0.27 -1.73
C VAL A 167 15.18 -1.11 -0.69
N GLU A 168 16.44 -1.40 -0.99
CA GLU A 168 17.34 -2.13 -0.11
C GLU A 168 18.68 -1.40 0.03
N PRO A 169 19.23 -1.25 1.25
CA PRO A 169 18.57 -1.49 2.54
C PRO A 169 17.44 -0.49 2.85
N MET A 170 16.60 -0.77 3.84
CA MET A 170 15.56 0.14 4.33
C MET A 170 16.10 1.17 5.35
N ARG A 171 17.40 1.47 5.31
CA ARG A 171 18.06 2.43 6.20
C ARG A 171 19.35 2.97 5.62
N PHE A 172 19.80 4.12 6.12
CA PHE A 172 21.14 4.64 5.89
C PHE A 172 21.61 5.41 7.12
N GLY A 173 22.72 4.98 7.73
CA GLY A 173 23.19 5.53 9.00
C GLY A 173 22.12 5.48 10.08
N ARG A 174 21.69 6.65 10.57
CA ARG A 174 20.67 6.90 11.60
C ARG A 174 19.27 7.20 11.03
N LEU A 175 19.08 7.11 9.72
CA LEU A 175 17.78 7.25 9.05
C LEU A 175 17.20 5.87 8.66
N PHE A 176 15.94 5.62 9.03
CA PHE A 176 15.20 4.38 8.76
C PHE A 176 13.94 4.68 7.94
N LEU A 177 13.71 3.94 6.85
CA LEU A 177 12.55 4.12 5.97
C LEU A 177 11.42 3.17 6.36
N VAL A 178 10.21 3.69 6.55
CA VAL A 178 9.06 2.93 7.06
C VAL A 178 7.89 2.99 6.08
N GLY A 179 7.28 1.84 5.77
CA GLY A 179 6.11 1.75 4.91
C GLY A 179 6.39 2.28 3.49
N ASP A 180 5.49 3.12 2.97
CA ASP A 180 5.55 3.69 1.62
C ASP A 180 6.85 4.47 1.30
N ALA A 181 7.59 4.91 2.33
CA ALA A 181 8.92 5.50 2.15
C ALA A 181 9.97 4.49 1.67
N ALA A 182 9.77 3.19 1.95
CA ALA A 182 10.64 2.09 1.56
C ALA A 182 10.04 1.21 0.46
N HIS A 183 8.75 0.88 0.55
CA HIS A 183 8.11 -0.05 -0.36
C HIS A 183 6.67 0.32 -0.70
N ILE A 184 6.29 0.09 -1.95
CA ILE A 184 4.92 0.18 -2.46
C ILE A 184 4.52 -1.20 -2.95
N ILE A 185 3.31 -1.62 -2.60
CA ILE A 185 2.73 -2.90 -2.97
C ILE A 185 1.41 -2.65 -3.72
N THR A 186 1.09 -3.51 -4.68
CA THR A 186 -0.21 -3.42 -5.35
C THR A 186 -1.35 -3.57 -4.34
N PRO A 187 -2.47 -2.84 -4.50
CA PRO A 187 -3.54 -2.83 -3.51
C PRO A 187 -4.30 -4.16 -3.39
N MET A 188 -4.04 -5.11 -4.31
CA MET A 188 -4.69 -6.42 -4.40
C MET A 188 -4.73 -7.17 -3.08
N GLY A 189 -3.61 -7.27 -2.39
CA GLY A 189 -3.53 -7.99 -1.12
C GLY A 189 -4.16 -7.27 0.07
N GLY A 190 -4.50 -5.98 -0.06
CA GLY A 190 -4.86 -5.14 1.09
C GLY A 190 -3.74 -5.02 2.13
N LYS A 191 -2.48 -5.12 1.70
CA LYS A 191 -1.33 -5.31 2.61
C LYS A 191 -0.51 -4.04 2.91
N GLY A 192 -0.59 -2.98 2.10
CA GLY A 192 0.29 -1.81 2.23
C GLY A 192 0.34 -1.21 3.65
N MET A 193 -0.82 -0.84 4.19
CA MET A 193 -0.91 -0.31 5.56
C MET A 193 -0.48 -1.33 6.63
N ASN A 194 -0.78 -2.61 6.43
CA ASN A 194 -0.39 -3.68 7.36
C ASN A 194 1.14 -3.83 7.41
N LEU A 195 1.81 -3.77 6.26
CA LEU A 195 3.27 -3.78 6.18
C LEU A 195 3.87 -2.54 6.85
N ALA A 196 3.34 -1.35 6.58
CA ALA A 196 3.83 -0.12 7.20
C ALA A 196 3.72 -0.15 8.74
N ILE A 197 2.61 -0.68 9.29
CA ILE A 197 2.44 -0.86 10.74
C ILE A 197 3.43 -1.90 11.28
N ALA A 198 3.64 -3.00 10.56
CA ALA A 198 4.57 -4.04 11.00
C ALA A 198 6.03 -3.55 10.97
N ASP A 199 6.40 -2.70 10.02
CA ASP A 199 7.73 -2.08 9.98
C ASP A 199 7.92 -1.08 11.12
N ALA A 200 6.87 -0.29 11.41
CA ALA A 200 6.86 0.64 12.54
C ALA A 200 7.01 -0.09 13.89
N ASP A 201 6.36 -1.25 14.07
CA ASP A 201 6.51 -2.08 15.28
C ASP A 201 7.94 -2.64 15.41
N VAL A 202 8.54 -3.14 14.32
CA VAL A 202 9.93 -3.61 14.33
C VAL A 202 10.87 -2.46 14.68
N LEU A 203 10.72 -1.29 14.05
CA LEU A 203 11.56 -0.13 14.31
C LEU A 203 11.38 0.38 15.76
N ALA A 204 10.16 0.45 16.26
CA ALA A 204 9.88 0.90 17.62
C ALA A 204 10.55 0.00 18.68
N ARG A 205 10.53 -1.32 18.48
CA ARG A 205 11.24 -2.27 19.36
C ARG A 205 12.75 -2.09 19.27
N ALA A 206 13.28 -1.91 18.06
CA ALA A 206 14.71 -1.71 17.86
C ALA A 206 15.21 -0.40 18.47
N LEU A 207 14.48 0.70 18.28
CA LEU A 207 14.77 1.99 18.91
C LEU A 207 14.68 1.91 20.43
N ARG A 208 13.71 1.15 20.98
CA ARG A 208 13.62 0.92 22.42
C ARG A 208 14.87 0.21 22.95
N SER A 209 15.34 -0.84 22.27
CA SER A 209 16.57 -1.56 22.64
C SER A 209 17.77 -0.61 22.67
N ALA A 210 17.96 0.15 21.59
CA ALA A 210 19.08 1.07 21.49
C ALA A 210 19.05 2.16 22.58
N VAL A 211 17.89 2.78 22.81
CA VAL A 211 17.76 3.92 23.74
C VAL A 211 17.75 3.49 25.20
N ARG A 212 17.17 2.33 25.54
CA ARG A 212 17.02 1.89 26.94
C ARG A 212 18.13 0.96 27.41
N GLU A 213 18.65 0.15 26.50
CA GLU A 213 19.57 -0.95 26.81
C GLU A 213 20.96 -0.71 26.18
N GLY A 214 21.09 0.27 25.28
CA GLY A 214 22.34 0.53 24.54
C GLY A 214 22.63 -0.49 23.45
N ASP A 215 21.66 -1.36 23.14
CA ASP A 215 21.80 -2.43 22.16
C ASP A 215 21.27 -1.97 20.79
N GLU A 216 22.19 -1.74 19.86
CA GLU A 216 21.88 -1.35 18.47
C GLU A 216 21.79 -2.54 17.50
N GLU A 217 21.99 -3.78 17.95
CA GLU A 217 21.90 -4.98 17.09
C GLU A 217 20.54 -5.06 16.37
N PRO A 218 19.38 -4.81 17.01
CA PRO A 218 18.10 -4.80 16.32
C PRO A 218 17.98 -3.70 15.25
N LEU A 219 18.62 -2.55 15.43
CA LEU A 219 18.67 -1.49 14.41
C LEU A 219 19.56 -1.91 13.24
N ALA A 220 20.67 -2.59 13.50
CA ALA A 220 21.51 -3.25 12.49
C ALA A 220 20.69 -4.24 11.64
N ALA A 221 19.86 -5.06 12.29
CA ALA A 221 19.03 -6.06 11.62
C ALA A 221 17.77 -5.52 10.94
N TYR A 222 17.35 -4.28 11.22
CA TYR A 222 16.06 -3.70 10.79
C TYR A 222 15.68 -4.00 9.34
N SER A 223 16.58 -3.71 8.39
CA SER A 223 16.33 -3.93 6.96
C SER A 223 16.09 -5.40 6.66
N ALA A 224 16.94 -6.29 7.14
CA ALA A 224 16.82 -7.73 6.88
C ALA A 224 15.51 -8.28 7.45
N THR A 225 15.16 -7.89 8.68
CA THR A 225 13.92 -8.29 9.35
C THR A 225 12.67 -7.84 8.59
N CYS A 226 12.64 -6.60 8.10
CA CYS A 226 11.47 -6.09 7.38
C CYS A 226 11.40 -6.65 5.95
N LEU A 227 12.53 -6.71 5.25
CA LEU A 227 12.60 -7.13 3.84
C LEU A 227 12.14 -8.56 3.61
N GLU A 228 12.40 -9.49 4.53
CA GLU A 228 11.88 -10.86 4.44
C GLU A 228 10.34 -10.87 4.31
N ARG A 229 9.66 -10.12 5.18
CA ARG A 229 8.20 -9.99 5.13
C ARG A 229 7.74 -9.22 3.90
N VAL A 230 8.42 -8.11 3.56
CA VAL A 230 8.07 -7.28 2.39
C VAL A 230 8.11 -8.10 1.11
N TRP A 231 9.17 -8.87 0.87
CA TRP A 231 9.29 -9.68 -0.34
C TRP A 231 8.27 -10.81 -0.43
N ASN A 232 7.98 -11.48 0.69
CA ASN A 232 6.89 -12.48 0.74
C ASN A 232 5.54 -11.85 0.38
N HIS A 233 5.27 -10.64 0.85
CA HIS A 233 4.03 -9.93 0.51
C HIS A 233 4.03 -9.41 -0.94
N GLN A 234 5.17 -8.97 -1.48
CA GLN A 234 5.28 -8.59 -2.89
C GLN A 234 5.01 -9.77 -3.81
N GLU A 235 5.57 -10.96 -3.50
CA GLU A 235 5.29 -12.19 -4.24
C GLU A 235 3.78 -12.49 -4.22
N PHE A 236 3.19 -12.49 -3.03
CA PHE A 236 1.78 -12.78 -2.86
C PHE A 236 0.89 -11.79 -3.63
N SER A 237 1.20 -10.50 -3.54
CA SER A 237 0.41 -9.45 -4.20
C SER A 237 0.55 -9.53 -5.71
N ARG A 238 1.76 -9.78 -6.24
CA ARG A 238 1.97 -10.03 -7.67
C ARG A 238 1.20 -11.27 -8.13
N TRP A 239 1.28 -12.36 -7.36
CA TRP A 239 0.54 -13.59 -7.64
C TRP A 239 -0.97 -13.34 -7.74
N MET A 240 -1.55 -12.62 -6.77
CA MET A 240 -2.96 -12.28 -6.77
C MET A 240 -3.34 -11.35 -7.92
N THR A 241 -2.50 -10.35 -8.21
CA THR A 241 -2.70 -9.40 -9.30
C THR A 241 -2.85 -10.13 -10.63
N GLU A 242 -1.86 -10.92 -11.00
CA GLU A 242 -1.88 -11.70 -12.25
C GLU A 242 -3.02 -12.72 -12.27
N MET A 243 -3.26 -13.43 -11.17
CA MET A 243 -4.33 -14.43 -11.13
C MET A 243 -5.71 -13.81 -11.37
N THR A 244 -5.99 -12.65 -10.79
CA THR A 244 -7.33 -12.04 -10.81
C THR A 244 -7.59 -11.23 -12.06
N HIS A 245 -6.58 -10.60 -12.65
CA HIS A 245 -6.73 -9.80 -13.86
C HIS A 245 -6.60 -10.68 -15.10
N ASP A 246 -5.48 -11.40 -15.24
CA ASP A 246 -5.17 -12.19 -16.43
C ASP A 246 -6.12 -13.37 -16.65
N ALA A 247 -6.68 -13.94 -15.58
CA ALA A 247 -7.63 -15.05 -15.72
C ALA A 247 -8.94 -14.57 -16.36
N GLY A 248 -9.36 -13.35 -16.08
CA GLY A 248 -10.54 -12.72 -16.68
C GLY A 248 -10.21 -12.24 -18.09
N ASP A 249 -9.72 -11.00 -18.17
CA ASP A 249 -9.26 -10.39 -19.42
C ASP A 249 -7.74 -10.57 -19.58
N GLY A 250 -7.37 -11.50 -20.46
CA GLY A 250 -5.97 -11.78 -20.79
C GLY A 250 -5.49 -11.09 -22.07
N SER A 251 -6.22 -10.09 -22.57
CA SER A 251 -5.85 -9.35 -23.78
C SER A 251 -4.41 -8.79 -23.71
N GLN A 252 -3.97 -8.35 -22.52
CA GLN A 252 -2.65 -7.79 -22.27
C GLN A 252 -1.52 -8.83 -22.18
N VAL A 253 -1.81 -10.07 -21.76
CA VAL A 253 -0.79 -11.09 -21.46
C VAL A 253 -0.78 -12.27 -22.45
N GLY A 254 -1.78 -12.35 -23.34
CA GLY A 254 -1.92 -13.37 -24.36
C GLY A 254 -2.55 -14.69 -23.86
N PRO A 255 -2.92 -15.59 -24.79
CA PRO A 255 -3.77 -16.75 -24.50
C PRO A 255 -3.11 -17.77 -23.56
N PHE A 256 -1.79 -17.94 -23.64
CA PHE A 256 -1.07 -18.89 -22.79
C PHE A 256 -1.07 -18.45 -21.31
N ARG A 257 -0.70 -17.19 -21.03
CA ARG A 257 -0.67 -16.65 -19.67
C ARG A 257 -2.06 -16.59 -19.04
N ARG A 258 -3.09 -16.23 -19.82
CA ARG A 258 -4.50 -16.34 -19.38
C ARG A 258 -4.88 -17.75 -18.94
N ARG A 259 -4.50 -18.78 -19.70
CA ARG A 259 -4.77 -20.19 -19.33
C ARG A 259 -4.05 -20.59 -18.03
N LEU A 260 -2.82 -20.12 -17.81
CA LEU A 260 -2.10 -20.34 -16.55
C LEU A 260 -2.78 -19.65 -15.36
N ALA A 261 -3.19 -18.39 -15.52
CA ALA A 261 -3.91 -17.64 -14.50
C ALA A 261 -5.24 -18.31 -14.14
N ARG A 262 -6.01 -18.76 -15.14
CA ARG A 262 -7.25 -19.52 -14.92
C ARG A 262 -7.02 -20.84 -14.20
N ALA A 263 -6.06 -21.65 -14.65
CA ALA A 263 -5.75 -22.93 -14.00
C ALA A 263 -5.33 -22.77 -12.53
N ARG A 264 -4.67 -21.66 -12.22
CA ARG A 264 -4.28 -21.28 -10.85
C ARG A 264 -5.50 -20.84 -10.02
N LEU A 265 -6.39 -20.01 -10.57
CA LEU A 265 -7.64 -19.64 -9.92
C LEU A 265 -8.51 -20.88 -9.62
N ASP A 266 -8.69 -21.76 -10.61
CA ASP A 266 -9.48 -23.00 -10.46
C ASP A 266 -8.90 -23.92 -9.37
N ARG A 267 -7.58 -23.90 -9.19
CA ARG A 267 -6.90 -24.69 -8.15
C ARG A 267 -7.28 -24.25 -6.74
N LEU A 268 -7.64 -22.99 -6.53
CA LEU A 268 -8.13 -22.51 -5.23
C LEU A 268 -9.46 -23.16 -4.83
N PHE A 269 -10.25 -23.63 -5.79
CA PHE A 269 -11.55 -24.26 -5.55
C PHE A 269 -11.53 -25.79 -5.67
N THR A 270 -10.51 -26.34 -6.33
CA THR A 270 -10.38 -27.78 -6.60
C THR A 270 -9.31 -28.48 -5.75
N SER A 271 -8.48 -27.73 -5.02
CA SER A 271 -7.42 -28.28 -4.15
C SER A 271 -7.42 -27.63 -2.77
N ALA A 272 -7.79 -28.38 -1.73
CA ALA A 272 -7.82 -27.89 -0.36
C ALA A 272 -6.45 -27.39 0.16
N PRO A 273 -5.31 -28.06 -0.13
CA PRO A 273 -3.99 -27.50 0.23
C PRO A 273 -3.70 -26.15 -0.40
N ALA A 274 -4.08 -25.95 -1.68
CA ALA A 274 -3.87 -24.68 -2.37
C ALA A 274 -4.77 -23.57 -1.80
N ALA A 275 -6.04 -23.91 -1.50
CA ALA A 275 -6.98 -23.00 -0.85
C ALA A 275 -6.48 -22.54 0.52
N ARG A 276 -5.96 -23.48 1.33
CA ARG A 276 -5.38 -23.16 2.64
C ARG A 276 -4.16 -22.24 2.51
N ALA A 277 -3.20 -22.57 1.65
CA ALA A 277 -2.01 -21.73 1.45
C ALA A 277 -2.37 -20.31 1.00
N PHE A 278 -3.34 -20.15 0.08
CA PHE A 278 -3.86 -18.84 -0.31
C PHE A 278 -4.53 -18.11 0.87
N GLY A 279 -5.35 -18.83 1.64
CA GLY A 279 -6.03 -18.30 2.82
C GLY A 279 -5.07 -17.79 3.89
N ASP A 280 -3.99 -18.52 4.15
CA ASP A 280 -2.96 -18.15 5.13
C ASP A 280 -2.26 -16.85 4.70
N LEU A 281 -1.88 -16.73 3.42
CA LEU A 281 -1.28 -15.51 2.87
C LEU A 281 -2.26 -14.32 2.87
N MET A 282 -3.55 -14.55 2.60
CA MET A 282 -4.61 -13.55 2.74
C MET A 282 -4.73 -13.06 4.19
N ALA A 283 -4.66 -13.96 5.17
CA ALA A 283 -4.72 -13.63 6.59
C ALA A 283 -3.45 -12.92 7.11
N GLY A 284 -2.33 -13.01 6.39
CA GLY A 284 -1.05 -12.44 6.80
C GLY A 284 -0.23 -13.38 7.68
N GLY A 285 -0.34 -14.68 7.42
CA GLY A 285 0.53 -15.70 8.01
C GLY A 285 1.99 -15.57 7.61
#